data_AF-X1GH07-F1
#
_entry.id   AF-X1GH07-F1
#
_cell.length_a   1.000
_cell.length_b   1.000
_cell.length_c   1.000
_cell.angle_alpha   90.00
_cell.angle_beta   90.00
_cell.angle_gamma   90.00
#
_symmetry.space_group_name_H-M   'P 1'
#
loop_
_entity.id
_entity.type
_entity.pdbx_description
1 polymer ?
#
loop_
_entity_poly.entity_id
_entity_poly.type
_entity_poly.pdbx_seq_one_letter_code
_entity_poly.pdbx_strand_id
1 'polypeptide(L)'
;NCFEYKGVRICGIPFESIGGEEIVYRLHSLLNRFTPDKKKKNILLYHGELLDAFFSRKDFGDEGGERYMPVKLSYFKDLNIDYVLAGHFHSNFQVRRLANGGYFVYPGSPLSLTKRETGQRKVNIFKLGGPPGEYLLNTPYLEEVNIIFDPFITEYKDAISFMNAPTIKPKQEAIIAARNKINIIKPNCALKA
;
A
#
# COMPACT_ATOMS: atom_id res chain seq x y z
N ASN A 1 6.98 1.01 24.50
CA ASN A 1 6.01 0.85 23.39
C ASN A 1 5.99 -0.57 22.87
N CYS A 2 5.74 -1.54 23.76
CA CYS A 2 5.41 -2.90 23.35
C CYS A 2 4.22 -3.35 24.19
N PHE A 3 3.29 -4.05 23.56
CA PHE A 3 2.10 -4.62 24.15
C PHE A 3 2.16 -6.14 24.00
N GLU A 4 1.72 -6.88 25.01
CA GLU A 4 1.69 -8.33 24.96
C GLU A 4 0.29 -8.86 25.27
N TYR A 5 -0.20 -9.75 24.43
CA TYR A 5 -1.51 -10.37 24.58
C TYR A 5 -1.57 -11.74 23.92
N LYS A 6 -2.04 -12.75 24.66
CA LYS A 6 -2.26 -14.13 24.18
C LYS A 6 -1.11 -14.70 23.33
N GLY A 7 0.13 -14.53 23.79
CA GLY A 7 1.31 -15.05 23.10
C GLY A 7 1.79 -14.21 21.90
N VAL A 8 1.24 -13.02 21.71
CA VAL A 8 1.72 -12.05 20.71
C VAL A 8 2.34 -10.87 21.43
N ARG A 9 3.52 -10.46 20.97
CA ARG A 9 4.17 -9.21 21.37
C ARG A 9 4.18 -8.25 20.19
N ILE A 10 3.59 -7.08 20.38
CA ILE A 10 3.48 -6.03 19.37
C ILE A 10 4.31 -4.84 19.84
N CYS A 11 5.34 -4.46 19.10
CA CYS A 11 6.11 -3.26 19.34
C CYS A 11 5.86 -2.26 18.22
N GLY A 12 5.94 -0.96 18.50
CA GLY A 12 5.77 0.08 17.50
C GLY A 12 6.92 1.08 17.50
N ILE A 13 7.29 1.55 16.32
CA ILE A 13 8.12 2.76 16.14
C ILE A 13 7.16 3.88 15.71
N PRO A 14 7.04 4.97 16.49
CA PRO A 14 6.23 6.11 16.07
C PRO A 14 6.82 6.75 14.82
N PHE A 15 5.98 7.46 14.06
CA PHE A 15 6.47 8.27 12.96
C PHE A 15 7.43 9.36 13.48
N GLU A 16 8.58 9.48 12.82
CA GLU A 16 9.60 10.48 13.09
C GLU A 16 10.20 10.93 11.75
N SER A 17 10.48 12.23 11.58
CA SER A 17 11.13 12.75 10.36
C SER A 17 12.64 12.48 10.40
N ILE A 18 13.01 11.20 10.37
CA ILE A 18 14.39 10.72 10.52
C ILE A 18 14.91 10.01 9.26
N GLY A 19 16.23 10.06 9.09
CA GLY A 19 16.95 9.45 7.98
C GLY A 19 17.33 7.99 8.21
N GLY A 20 18.18 7.49 7.31
CA GLY A 20 18.58 6.08 7.26
C GLY A 20 19.48 5.61 8.41
N GLU A 21 20.33 6.47 8.97
CA GLU A 21 21.20 6.09 10.10
C GLU A 21 20.41 6.02 11.41
N GLU A 22 19.57 7.02 11.65
CA GLU A 22 18.76 7.10 12.86
C GLU A 22 17.73 5.97 12.94
N ILE A 23 17.12 5.57 11.81
CA ILE A 23 16.17 4.45 11.83
C ILE A 23 16.86 3.12 12.14
N VAL A 24 18.11 2.94 11.72
CA VAL A 24 18.90 1.76 12.08
C VAL A 24 19.16 1.75 13.59
N TYR A 25 19.52 2.89 14.19
CA TYR A 25 19.64 3.01 15.64
C TYR A 25 18.31 2.71 16.36
N ARG A 26 17.18 3.22 15.86
CA ARG A 26 15.85 2.92 16.40
C ARG A 26 15.54 1.43 16.34
N LEU A 27 15.82 0.75 15.23
CA LEU A 27 15.64 -0.69 15.09
C LEU A 27 16.54 -1.48 16.05
N HIS A 28 17.81 -1.10 16.20
CA HIS A 28 18.72 -1.72 17.16
C HIS A 28 18.24 -1.57 18.60
N SER A 29 17.64 -0.44 18.96
CA SER A 29 17.05 -0.23 20.30
C SER A 29 15.91 -1.21 20.64
N LEU A 30 15.33 -1.86 19.62
CA LEU A 30 14.27 -2.86 19.79
C LEU A 30 14.78 -4.30 19.90
N LEU A 31 16.06 -4.57 19.63
CA LEU A 31 16.64 -5.94 19.62
C LEU A 31 16.22 -6.76 20.84
N ASN A 32 16.36 -6.17 22.03
CA ASN A 32 16.10 -6.85 23.30
C ASN A 32 14.63 -6.79 23.74
N ARG A 33 13.75 -6.14 22.97
CA ARG A 33 12.32 -6.01 23.31
C ARG A 33 11.49 -7.18 22.77
N PHE A 34 11.94 -7.80 21.68
CA PHE A 34 11.27 -8.98 21.13
C PHE A 34 11.59 -10.22 21.96
N THR A 35 10.57 -11.06 22.19
CA THR A 35 10.77 -12.28 22.98
C THR A 35 11.50 -13.33 22.14
N PRO A 36 12.49 -14.06 22.68
CA PRO A 36 13.15 -15.16 21.95
C PRO A 36 12.28 -16.44 21.87
N ASP A 37 11.20 -16.52 22.65
CA ASP A 37 10.31 -17.68 22.68
C ASP A 37 9.59 -17.86 21.33
N LYS A 38 9.94 -18.92 20.61
CA LYS A 38 9.38 -19.24 19.28
C LYS A 38 7.91 -19.63 19.29
N LYS A 39 7.34 -19.98 20.45
CA LYS A 39 5.90 -20.21 20.61
C LYS A 39 5.11 -18.90 20.57
N LYS A 40 5.77 -17.78 20.89
CA LYS A 40 5.21 -16.44 20.79
C LYS A 40 5.50 -15.83 19.43
N LYS A 41 4.71 -14.84 19.06
CA LYS A 41 4.87 -14.09 17.79
C LYS A 41 5.21 -12.63 18.05
N ASN A 42 6.25 -12.17 17.38
CA ASN A 42 6.71 -10.79 17.46
C ASN A 42 6.24 -10.01 16.24
N ILE A 43 5.54 -8.92 16.48
CA ILE A 43 5.01 -8.00 15.47
C ILE A 43 5.64 -6.63 15.69
N LEU A 44 6.11 -6.02 14.61
CA LEU A 44 6.55 -4.63 14.57
C LEU A 44 5.55 -3.80 13.77
N LEU A 45 5.03 -2.73 14.38
CA LEU A 45 4.31 -1.66 13.71
C LEU A 45 5.32 -0.58 13.30
N TYR A 46 5.28 -0.21 12.02
CA TYR A 46 6.23 0.72 11.44
C TYR A 46 5.52 1.57 10.38
N HIS A 47 5.93 2.83 10.23
CA HIS A 47 5.35 3.73 9.23
C HIS A 47 6.50 4.43 8.52
N GLY A 48 6.73 4.11 7.25
CA GLY A 48 7.91 4.58 6.52
C GLY A 48 8.18 3.80 5.25
N GLU A 49 9.29 4.15 4.59
CA GLU A 49 9.64 3.64 3.27
C GLU A 49 10.49 2.38 3.28
N LEU A 50 10.05 1.35 2.55
CA LEU A 50 10.89 0.19 2.27
C LEU A 50 11.70 0.42 0.99
N LEU A 51 13.01 0.59 1.13
CA LEU A 51 13.92 0.89 0.02
C LEU A 51 14.13 -0.29 -0.94
N ASP A 52 13.93 -1.53 -0.50
CA ASP A 52 14.04 -2.73 -1.34
C ASP A 52 12.81 -2.96 -2.22
N ALA A 53 11.74 -2.19 -2.00
CA ALA A 53 10.61 -2.20 -2.90
C ALA A 53 10.83 -1.14 -3.98
N PHE A 54 10.64 -1.55 -5.23
CA PHE A 54 10.64 -0.66 -6.38
C PHE A 54 9.37 0.20 -6.34
N PHE A 55 9.30 1.15 -5.42
CA PHE A 55 8.28 2.17 -5.45
C PHE A 55 8.66 3.19 -6.51
N SER A 56 7.75 3.39 -7.46
CA SER A 56 7.85 4.55 -8.32
C SER A 56 7.44 5.79 -7.50
N ARG A 57 7.95 6.98 -7.82
CA ARG A 57 7.48 8.25 -7.20
C ARG A 57 5.95 8.44 -7.29
N LYS A 58 5.22 7.63 -8.06
CA LYS A 58 3.77 7.65 -8.22
C LYS A 58 3.02 6.91 -7.11
N ASP A 59 3.69 6.04 -6.36
CA ASP A 59 3.08 5.20 -5.30
C ASP A 59 2.90 5.93 -3.95
N PHE A 60 3.42 7.16 -3.84
CA PHE A 60 3.44 7.99 -2.63
C PHE A 60 2.21 8.91 -2.46
N GLY A 61 1.23 8.86 -3.37
CA GLY A 61 0.14 9.85 -3.40
C GLY A 61 0.68 11.26 -3.69
N ASP A 62 0.20 12.27 -2.96
CA ASP A 62 0.66 13.68 -3.01
C ASP A 62 1.72 14.00 -1.92
N GLU A 63 2.21 12.99 -1.21
CA GLU A 63 3.27 13.19 -0.22
C GLU A 63 4.61 13.49 -0.94
N GLY A 64 5.30 14.54 -0.48
CA GLY A 64 6.47 15.12 -1.13
C GLY A 64 7.67 14.18 -1.31
N GLY A 65 8.70 14.62 -2.04
CA GLY A 65 9.81 13.77 -2.48
C GLY A 65 10.89 13.44 -1.42
N GLU A 66 10.70 13.81 -0.15
CA GLU A 66 11.63 13.49 0.93
C GLU A 66 11.33 12.11 1.51
N ARG A 67 12.37 11.27 1.61
CA ARG A 67 12.23 9.92 2.15
C ARG A 67 12.17 9.98 3.67
N TYR A 68 11.12 9.43 4.27
CA TYR A 68 11.02 9.37 5.72
C TYR A 68 11.16 7.94 6.26
N MET A 69 11.90 7.84 7.36
CA MET A 69 12.17 6.59 8.09
C MET A 69 12.65 5.43 7.21
N PRO A 70 13.53 5.60 6.21
CA PRO A 70 13.74 4.58 5.17
C PRO A 70 14.42 3.29 5.69
N VAL A 71 13.79 2.13 5.51
CA VAL A 71 14.32 0.83 5.93
C VAL A 71 14.68 -0.09 4.76
N LYS A 72 15.58 -1.02 5.01
CA LYS A 72 15.84 -2.18 4.15
C LYS A 72 15.41 -3.48 4.83
N LEU A 73 14.99 -4.49 4.08
CA LEU A 73 14.68 -5.83 4.55
C LEU A 73 15.85 -6.43 5.33
N SER A 74 17.10 -6.13 4.92
CA SER A 74 18.31 -6.60 5.60
C SER A 74 18.48 -6.04 7.01
N TYR A 75 17.88 -4.90 7.34
CA TYR A 75 17.95 -4.31 8.69
C TYR A 75 17.19 -5.14 9.73
N PHE A 76 16.26 -5.99 9.28
CA PHE A 76 15.45 -6.84 10.16
C PHE A 76 16.05 -8.23 10.39
N LYS A 77 17.16 -8.57 9.73
CA LYS A 77 17.70 -9.95 9.72
C LYS A 77 18.02 -10.48 11.13
N ASP A 78 18.51 -9.59 12.01
CA ASP A 78 18.95 -9.93 13.38
C ASP A 78 17.82 -9.70 14.41
N LEU A 79 16.67 -9.20 13.97
CA LEU A 79 15.50 -9.01 14.82
C LEU A 79 14.65 -10.27 14.82
N ASN A 80 14.26 -10.75 16.00
CA ASN A 80 13.34 -11.88 16.14
C ASN A 80 11.89 -11.46 15.86
N ILE A 81 11.61 -10.97 14.65
CA ILE A 81 10.30 -10.48 14.21
C ILE A 81 9.68 -11.47 13.23
N ASP A 82 8.43 -11.84 13.46
CA ASP A 82 7.65 -12.66 12.54
C ASP A 82 6.91 -11.80 11.50
N TYR A 83 6.45 -10.61 11.89
CA TYR A 83 5.70 -9.69 11.03
C TYR A 83 6.12 -8.24 11.23
N VAL A 84 6.39 -7.53 10.15
CA VAL A 84 6.44 -6.06 10.09
C VAL A 84 5.18 -5.59 9.38
N LEU A 85 4.28 -4.94 10.13
CA LEU A 85 3.07 -4.34 9.61
C LEU A 85 3.35 -2.86 9.36
N ALA A 86 3.59 -2.54 8.10
CA ALA A 86 4.03 -1.23 7.67
C ALA A 86 2.86 -0.39 7.10
N GLY A 87 2.93 0.91 7.31
CA GLY A 87 2.11 1.92 6.61
C GLY A 87 3.01 2.91 5.86
N HIS A 88 2.38 3.71 4.98
CA HIS A 88 2.94 4.82 4.16
C HIS A 88 2.42 4.69 2.72
N PHE A 89 2.67 3.55 2.07
CA PHE A 89 2.26 3.37 0.68
C PHE A 89 0.77 3.10 0.54
N HIS A 90 0.12 3.84 -0.36
CA HIS A 90 -1.34 3.81 -0.54
C HIS A 90 -1.81 3.00 -1.75
N SER A 91 -0.93 2.78 -2.74
CA SER A 91 -1.33 2.31 -4.06
C SER A 91 -1.77 0.85 -4.07
N ASN A 92 -1.02 -0.07 -3.42
CA ASN A 92 -1.31 -1.51 -3.48
C ASN A 92 -0.86 -2.30 -2.23
N PHE A 93 -1.56 -3.43 -2.01
CA PHE A 93 -1.15 -4.44 -1.05
C PHE A 93 0.15 -5.12 -1.51
N GLN A 94 1.15 -5.16 -0.64
CA GLN A 94 2.43 -5.78 -0.92
C GLN A 94 2.93 -6.59 0.27
N VAL A 95 3.47 -7.77 -0.03
CA VAL A 95 4.11 -8.65 0.94
C VAL A 95 5.50 -8.98 0.45
N ARG A 96 6.49 -8.82 1.34
CA ARG A 96 7.87 -9.26 1.11
C ARG A 96 8.27 -10.24 2.20
N ARG A 97 9.13 -11.19 1.84
CA ARG A 97 9.73 -12.13 2.81
C ARG A 97 10.92 -11.47 3.49
N LEU A 98 10.99 -11.63 4.81
CA LEU A 98 12.18 -11.32 5.59
C LEU A 98 13.16 -12.50 5.50
N ALA A 99 14.46 -12.24 5.67
CA ALA A 99 15.49 -13.28 5.64
C ALA A 99 15.29 -14.35 6.74
N ASN A 100 14.67 -13.97 7.86
CA ASN A 100 14.35 -14.87 8.97
C ASN A 100 13.06 -15.70 8.75
N GLY A 101 12.45 -15.63 7.55
CA GLY A 101 11.22 -16.33 7.19
C GLY A 101 9.92 -15.57 7.49
N GLY A 102 10.01 -14.45 8.22
CA GLY A 102 8.88 -13.58 8.51
C GLY A 102 8.39 -12.78 7.30
N TYR A 103 7.47 -11.84 7.56
CA TYR A 103 6.82 -11.05 6.51
C TYR A 103 6.94 -9.55 6.77
N PHE A 104 7.14 -8.79 5.72
CA PHE A 104 6.98 -7.34 5.69
C PHE A 104 5.76 -7.01 4.83
N VAL A 105 4.80 -6.26 5.37
CA VAL A 105 3.50 -6.04 4.72
C VAL A 105 3.16 -4.57 4.65
N TYR A 106 2.80 -4.10 3.45
CA TYR A 106 2.05 -2.85 3.25
C TYR A 106 0.62 -3.22 2.82
N PRO A 107 -0.41 -2.86 3.58
CA PRO A 107 -1.78 -3.15 3.20
C PRO A 107 -2.33 -2.23 2.10
N GLY A 108 -1.69 -1.07 1.88
CA GLY A 108 -2.27 0.02 1.09
C GLY A 108 -3.24 0.87 1.91
N SER A 109 -3.79 1.91 1.27
CA SER A 109 -4.87 2.71 1.86
C SER A 109 -6.22 1.99 1.71
N PRO A 110 -7.11 2.02 2.71
CA PRO A 110 -8.45 1.45 2.60
C PRO A 110 -9.39 2.25 1.68
N LEU A 111 -8.97 3.47 1.27
CA LEU A 111 -9.70 4.39 0.40
C LEU A 111 -8.75 5.03 -0.62
N SER A 112 -9.27 5.34 -1.81
CA SER A 112 -8.54 6.16 -2.80
C SER A 112 -8.64 7.64 -2.38
N LEU A 113 -7.53 8.19 -1.91
CA LEU A 113 -7.31 9.59 -1.56
C LEU A 113 -6.86 10.41 -2.78
N THR A 114 -6.03 9.82 -3.65
CA THR A 114 -5.49 10.51 -4.83
C THR A 114 -5.83 9.80 -6.13
N LYS A 115 -5.78 10.54 -7.25
CA LYS A 115 -5.98 10.02 -8.61
C LYS A 115 -4.99 8.90 -9.00
N ARG A 116 -3.90 8.74 -8.26
CA ARG A 116 -2.89 7.70 -8.49
C ARG A 116 -3.29 6.34 -7.88
N GLU A 117 -4.21 6.34 -6.92
CA GLU A 117 -4.63 5.15 -6.19
C GLU A 117 -5.84 4.51 -6.88
N THR A 118 -5.59 3.65 -7.86
CA THR A 118 -6.63 3.02 -8.69
C THR A 118 -6.81 1.53 -8.41
N GLY A 119 -8.02 1.01 -8.59
CA GLY A 119 -8.42 -0.39 -8.35
C GLY A 119 -9.08 -0.62 -6.99
N GLN A 120 -9.59 -1.84 -6.76
CA GLN A 120 -10.27 -2.16 -5.50
C GLN A 120 -9.31 -2.15 -4.30
N ARG A 121 -9.76 -1.57 -3.17
CA ARG A 121 -8.95 -1.45 -1.95
C ARG A 121 -8.90 -2.75 -1.18
N LYS A 122 -7.83 -2.95 -0.39
CA LYS A 122 -7.56 -4.19 0.34
C LYS A 122 -7.13 -3.90 1.77
N VAL A 123 -7.27 -4.89 2.63
CA VAL A 123 -6.65 -4.92 3.97
C VAL A 123 -5.91 -6.24 4.18
N ASN A 124 -4.97 -6.23 5.13
CA ASN A 124 -4.28 -7.43 5.56
C ASN A 124 -5.07 -8.18 6.62
N ILE A 125 -5.44 -9.42 6.35
CA ILE A 125 -6.07 -10.33 7.32
C ILE A 125 -5.30 -11.65 7.30
N PHE A 126 -4.84 -12.09 8.47
CA PHE A 126 -4.13 -13.35 8.61
C PHE A 126 -4.31 -13.98 9.99
N LYS A 127 -4.09 -15.30 10.05
CA LYS A 127 -3.95 -16.03 11.31
C LYS A 127 -2.50 -15.96 11.77
N LEU A 128 -2.28 -15.78 13.07
CA LEU A 128 -0.94 -15.78 13.65
C LEU A 128 -0.19 -17.07 13.31
N GLY A 129 1.06 -16.93 12.85
CA GLY A 129 1.88 -18.04 12.33
C GLY A 129 1.65 -18.36 10.85
N GLY A 130 0.54 -17.88 10.26
CA GLY A 130 0.25 -18.02 8.84
C GLY A 130 0.78 -16.86 7.98
N PRO A 131 0.69 -16.97 6.65
CA PRO A 131 1.03 -15.88 5.75
C PRO A 131 0.02 -14.72 5.84
N PRO A 132 0.45 -13.47 5.58
CA PRO A 132 -0.43 -12.33 5.30
C PRO A 132 -1.43 -12.67 4.19
N GLY A 133 -2.65 -12.15 4.32
CA GLY A 133 -3.73 -12.42 3.38
C GLY A 133 -4.40 -11.14 2.91
N GLU A 134 -4.68 -11.08 1.62
CA GLU A 134 -5.41 -9.97 1.01
C GLU A 134 -6.92 -10.16 1.23
N TYR A 135 -7.57 -9.14 1.75
CA TYR A 135 -9.02 -9.07 1.82
C TYR A 135 -9.54 -7.85 1.08
N LEU A 136 -10.36 -8.06 0.05
CA LEU A 136 -10.95 -7.00 -0.75
C LEU A 136 -12.00 -6.23 0.07
N LEU A 137 -11.90 -4.91 0.05
CA LEU A 137 -12.88 -4.03 0.67
C LEU A 137 -13.98 -3.67 -0.32
N ASN A 138 -15.20 -3.59 0.21
CA ASN A 138 -16.32 -2.99 -0.49
C ASN A 138 -16.36 -1.48 -0.21
N THR A 139 -15.34 -0.77 -0.68
CA THR A 139 -15.22 0.68 -0.56
C THR A 139 -15.16 1.35 -1.93
N PRO A 140 -15.57 2.62 -2.05
CA PRO A 140 -15.39 3.37 -3.29
C PRO A 140 -13.91 3.41 -3.69
N TYR A 141 -13.64 3.26 -4.99
CA TYR A 141 -12.30 3.34 -5.54
C TYR A 141 -12.28 4.03 -6.90
N LEU A 142 -11.10 4.44 -7.33
CA LEU A 142 -10.88 5.05 -8.63
C LEU A 142 -10.48 4.00 -9.66
N GLU A 143 -11.07 4.03 -10.85
CA GLU A 143 -10.74 3.12 -11.95
C GLU A 143 -10.11 3.88 -13.11
N GLU A 144 -8.97 3.40 -13.62
CA GLU A 144 -8.31 3.98 -14.79
C GLU A 144 -8.84 3.32 -16.06
N VAL A 145 -9.47 4.13 -16.91
CA VAL A 145 -9.95 3.71 -18.22
C VAL A 145 -9.02 4.26 -19.28
N ASN A 146 -8.41 3.37 -20.06
CA ASN A 146 -7.60 3.71 -21.22
C ASN A 146 -8.45 3.62 -22.48
N ILE A 147 -8.72 4.77 -23.12
CA ILE A 147 -9.38 4.81 -24.41
C ILE A 147 -8.30 4.95 -25.49
N ILE A 148 -8.18 3.94 -26.35
CA ILE A 148 -7.27 3.94 -27.50
C ILE A 148 -8.04 4.49 -28.70
N PHE A 149 -7.53 5.57 -29.29
CA PHE A 149 -8.03 6.09 -30.56
C PHE A 149 -7.11 5.58 -31.66
N ASP A 150 -7.62 4.68 -32.49
CA ASP A 150 -6.94 4.21 -33.69
C ASP A 150 -7.65 4.81 -34.92
N PRO A 151 -7.02 5.76 -35.63
CA PRO A 151 -7.64 6.44 -36.77
C PRO A 151 -7.96 5.49 -37.94
N PHE A 152 -7.50 4.23 -37.90
CA PHE A 152 -7.79 3.21 -38.90
C PHE A 152 -8.93 2.26 -38.50
N ILE A 153 -9.42 2.32 -37.26
CA ILE A 153 -10.60 1.57 -36.82
C ILE A 153 -11.86 2.35 -37.19
N THR A 154 -12.68 1.79 -38.07
CA THR A 154 -13.87 2.44 -38.65
C THR A 154 -15.13 2.31 -37.78
N GLU A 155 -15.08 1.54 -36.69
CA GLU A 155 -16.21 1.35 -35.78
C GLU A 155 -15.93 1.90 -34.38
N TYR A 156 -16.05 3.22 -34.21
CA TYR A 156 -16.00 3.87 -32.89
C TYR A 156 -17.31 3.73 -32.09
N LYS A 157 -18.01 2.59 -32.21
CA LYS A 157 -19.30 2.38 -31.52
C LYS A 157 -19.15 2.31 -29.98
N ASP A 158 -17.95 1.98 -29.49
CA ASP A 158 -17.73 1.76 -28.05
C ASP A 158 -17.23 3.00 -27.29
N ALA A 159 -16.52 3.93 -27.94
CA ALA A 159 -15.97 5.11 -27.26
C ALA A 159 -17.07 6.12 -26.86
N ILE A 160 -18.08 6.30 -27.73
CA ILE A 160 -19.19 7.24 -27.49
C ILE A 160 -20.21 6.66 -26.51
N SER A 161 -20.50 5.36 -26.59
CA SER A 161 -21.38 4.67 -25.63
C SER A 161 -20.77 4.63 -24.22
N PHE A 162 -19.43 4.54 -24.09
CA PHE A 162 -18.72 4.62 -22.82
C PHE A 162 -18.72 6.01 -22.16
N MET A 163 -18.72 7.08 -22.97
CA MET A 163 -18.91 8.46 -22.48
C MET A 163 -20.34 8.72 -22.03
N ASN A 164 -21.33 8.04 -22.61
CA ASN A 164 -22.75 8.19 -22.31
C ASN A 164 -23.27 7.25 -21.20
N ALA A 165 -22.42 6.39 -20.61
CA ALA A 165 -22.81 5.53 -19.51
C ALA A 165 -23.13 6.34 -18.23
N PRO A 166 -24.23 6.05 -17.51
CA PRO A 166 -24.86 6.93 -16.51
C PRO A 166 -24.08 7.19 -15.20
N THR A 167 -22.79 6.87 -15.12
CA THR A 167 -21.97 7.03 -13.91
C THR A 167 -21.25 8.37 -13.77
N ILE A 168 -21.37 9.28 -14.75
CA ILE A 168 -20.71 10.59 -14.70
C ILE A 168 -21.62 11.58 -13.96
N LYS A 169 -21.48 11.70 -12.64
CA LYS A 169 -22.02 12.87 -11.93
C LYS A 169 -21.16 14.10 -12.28
N PRO A 170 -21.75 15.28 -12.56
CA PRO A 170 -21.16 16.30 -13.44
C PRO A 170 -20.16 17.26 -12.74
N LYS A 171 -19.27 16.76 -11.87
CA LYS A 171 -18.47 17.64 -11.01
C LYS A 171 -16.97 17.31 -10.89
N GLN A 172 -16.36 16.61 -11.85
CA GLN A 172 -14.92 16.36 -11.81
C GLN A 172 -14.22 16.64 -13.13
N GLU A 173 -13.13 17.40 -13.02
CA GLU A 173 -12.24 17.84 -14.09
C GLU A 173 -11.61 16.67 -14.83
N ALA A 174 -11.97 16.51 -16.10
CA ALA A 174 -11.28 15.65 -17.05
C ALA A 174 -10.00 16.36 -17.53
N ILE A 175 -8.83 15.80 -17.21
CA ILE A 175 -7.56 16.29 -17.75
C ILE A 175 -7.35 15.61 -19.10
N ILE A 176 -7.60 16.34 -20.18
CA ILE A 176 -7.39 15.87 -21.56
C ILE A 176 -5.93 16.10 -21.92
N ALA A 177 -5.14 15.03 -21.99
CA ALA A 177 -3.79 15.08 -22.56
C ALA A 177 -3.82 14.47 -23.96
N ALA A 178 -3.61 15.31 -24.98
CA ALA A 178 -3.52 14.88 -26.38
C ALA A 178 -2.22 14.10 -26.64
N ARG A 179 -2.26 12.80 -26.37
CA ARG A 179 -1.51 11.73 -27.06
C ARG A 179 -2.53 10.62 -27.36
N ASN A 180 -2.23 9.63 -28.20
CA ASN A 180 -3.16 8.58 -28.68
C ASN A 180 -3.82 7.67 -27.59
N LYS A 181 -3.88 8.12 -26.33
CA LYS A 181 -4.53 7.52 -25.17
C LYS A 181 -5.14 8.62 -24.30
N ILE A 182 -6.43 8.52 -24.00
CA ILE A 182 -7.07 9.32 -22.95
C ILE A 182 -7.22 8.45 -21.71
N ASN A 183 -6.73 8.92 -20.57
CA ASN A 183 -6.91 8.26 -19.28
C ASN A 183 -8.04 8.97 -18.52
N ILE A 184 -9.14 8.26 -18.29
CA ILE A 184 -10.28 8.76 -17.51
C ILE A 184 -10.30 8.04 -16.17
N ILE A 185 -10.42 8.79 -15.09
CA ILE A 185 -10.57 8.25 -13.74
C ILE A 185 -12.04 8.35 -13.34
N LYS A 186 -12.68 7.21 -13.09
CA LYS A 186 -14.08 7.16 -12.63
C LYS A 186 -14.17 6.64 -11.20
N PRO A 187 -15.01 7.23 -10.33
CA PRO A 187 -15.37 6.62 -9.06
C PRO A 187 -16.24 5.39 -9.33
N ASN A 188 -15.81 4.23 -8.86
CA ASN A 188 -16.61 3.02 -8.87
C ASN A 188 -17.40 2.96 -7.55
N CYS A 189 -18.72 3.18 -7.64
CA CYS A 189 -19.62 3.07 -6.50
C CYS A 189 -19.97 1.60 -6.28
N ALA A 190 -19.26 0.94 -5.37
CA ALA A 190 -19.67 -0.35 -4.84
C ALA A 190 -20.77 -0.19 -3.78
N LEU A 191 -21.89 0.40 -4.18
CA LEU A 191 -23.14 0.42 -3.39
C LEU A 191 -24.15 -0.46 -4.12
N LYS A 192 -24.05 -1.76 -3.91
CA LYS A 192 -25.25 -2.61 -3.95
C LYS A 192 -25.70 -2.77 -2.50
N ALA A 193 -26.80 -2.10 -2.19
CA ALA A 193 -27.60 -2.34 -0.99
C ALA A 193 -28.24 -3.72 -1.06
#